data_AF-A0A8T1ZEC9-F1
#
_entry.id   AF-A0A8T1ZEC9-F1
#
_cell.length_a   1.000
_cell.length_b   1.000
_cell.length_c   1.000
_cell.angle_alpha   90.00
_cell.angle_beta   90.00
_cell.angle_gamma   90.00
#
_symmetry.space_group_name_H-M   'P 1'
#
loop_
_entity.id
_entity.type
_entity.pdbx_description
1 polymer ?
#
loop_
_entity_poly.entity_id
_entity_poly.type
_entity_poly.pdbx_seq_one_letter_code
_entity_poly.pdbx_strand_id
1 'polypeptide(L)'
;MESAREMMKDEDGEIHITLNTLPPFNKWDIKALAEEKGLRLIQRMQFTKWAFPTYSNKRESGSNCDFIYPIGSAITYMFKK
;
A
#
# COMPACT_ATOMS: atom_id res chain seq x y z
N MET A 1 4.18 16.32 12.88
CA MET A 1 4.26 15.36 11.76
C MET A 1 2.93 15.43 11.07
N GLU A 2 2.88 15.90 9.83
CA GLU A 2 1.63 16.01 9.07
C GLU A 2 1.19 14.62 8.62
N SER A 3 -0.11 14.34 8.67
CA SER A 3 -0.66 13.09 8.15
C SER A 3 -0.73 13.13 6.62
N ALA A 4 -0.64 11.97 5.95
CA ALA A 4 -0.80 11.91 4.49
C ALA A 4 -2.11 12.53 4.00
N ARG A 5 -3.17 12.49 4.83
CA ARG A 5 -4.46 13.12 4.54
C ARG A 5 -4.37 14.66 4.54
N GLU A 6 -3.59 15.25 5.43
CA GLU A 6 -3.37 16.71 5.50
C GLU A 6 -2.53 17.21 4.32
N MET A 7 -1.59 16.39 3.84
CA MET A 7 -0.75 16.70 2.68
C MET A 7 -1.47 16.53 1.33
N MET A 8 -2.66 15.93 1.32
CA MET A 8 -3.44 15.66 0.12
C MET A 8 -4.14 16.93 -0.37
N LYS A 9 -3.89 17.33 -1.63
CA LYS A 9 -4.64 18.40 -2.32
C LYS A 9 -6.06 17.93 -2.66
N ASP A 10 -7.04 18.82 -2.55
CA ASP A 10 -8.46 18.42 -2.57
C ASP A 10 -8.99 17.98 -3.95
N GLU A 11 -8.44 18.49 -5.06
CA GLU A 11 -8.99 18.20 -6.41
C GLU A 11 -8.47 16.87 -7.00
N ASP A 12 -7.19 16.55 -6.79
CA ASP A 12 -6.53 15.40 -7.46
C ASP A 12 -5.71 14.50 -6.52
N GLY A 13 -5.69 14.78 -5.22
CA GLY A 13 -4.88 14.03 -4.28
C GLY A 13 -5.35 12.58 -4.15
N GLU A 14 -4.40 11.65 -4.12
CA GLU A 14 -4.65 10.22 -3.87
C GLU A 14 -3.63 9.66 -2.89
N ILE A 15 -4.08 8.75 -2.03
CA ILE A 15 -3.21 7.98 -1.14
C ILE A 15 -3.18 6.54 -1.64
N HIS A 16 -2.00 6.10 -2.08
CA HIS A 16 -1.79 4.74 -2.58
C HIS A 16 -1.05 3.93 -1.53
N ILE A 17 -1.68 2.87 -1.02
CA ILE A 17 -1.11 1.97 -0.01
C ILE A 17 -0.94 0.60 -0.64
N THR A 18 0.31 0.15 -0.78
CA THR A 18 0.61 -1.22 -1.22
C THR A 18 0.93 -2.09 -0.01
N LEU A 19 0.11 -3.11 0.23
CA LEU A 19 0.24 -4.00 1.38
C LEU A 19 0.41 -5.46 0.93
N ASN A 20 1.28 -6.19 1.62
CA ASN A 20 1.35 -7.64 1.50
C ASN A 20 0.07 -8.28 2.09
N THR A 21 -0.55 -9.20 1.35
CA THR A 21 -1.75 -9.92 1.75
C THR A 21 -1.45 -11.25 2.44
N LEU A 22 -0.18 -11.52 2.76
CA LEU A 22 0.21 -12.66 3.58
C LEU A 22 0.20 -12.28 5.06
N PRO A 23 0.06 -13.28 5.96
CA PRO A 23 0.20 -13.05 7.39
C PRO A 23 1.55 -12.41 7.75
N PRO A 24 1.59 -11.50 8.75
CA PRO A 24 0.48 -11.05 9.59
C PRO A 24 -0.33 -9.88 9.00
N PHE A 25 0.13 -9.29 7.90
CA PHE A 25 -0.39 -8.05 7.31
C PHE A 25 -1.81 -8.20 6.77
N ASN A 26 -2.19 -9.41 6.37
CA ASN A 26 -3.56 -9.73 5.94
C ASN A 26 -4.65 -9.45 6.99
N LYS A 27 -4.27 -9.27 8.26
CA LYS A 27 -5.19 -8.92 9.35
C LYS A 27 -5.44 -7.41 9.47
N TRP A 28 -4.68 -6.58 8.75
CA TRP A 28 -4.86 -5.13 8.78
C TRP A 28 -6.02 -4.76 7.85
N ASP A 29 -7.15 -4.38 8.45
CA ASP A 29 -8.31 -3.89 7.70
C ASP A 29 -8.09 -2.45 7.26
N ILE A 30 -7.21 -2.27 6.28
CA ILE A 30 -6.84 -0.94 5.74
C ILE A 30 -8.06 -0.20 5.22
N LYS A 31 -9.08 -0.91 4.72
CA LYS A 31 -10.31 -0.28 4.24
C LYS A 31 -11.07 0.36 5.41
N ALA A 32 -11.33 -0.39 6.47
CA ALA A 32 -12.02 0.14 7.65
C ALA A 32 -11.23 1.29 8.32
N LEU A 33 -9.91 1.15 8.42
CA LEU A 33 -9.04 2.21 8.96
C LEU A 33 -9.09 3.49 8.12
N ALA A 34 -9.09 3.36 6.79
CA ALA A 34 -9.19 4.51 5.90
C ALA A 34 -10.56 5.20 6.02
N GLU A 35 -11.64 4.42 6.08
CA GLU A 35 -13.01 4.93 6.25
C GLU A 35 -13.18 5.70 7.58
N GLU A 36 -12.62 5.18 8.68
CA GLU A 36 -12.60 5.89 9.98
C GLU A 36 -11.90 7.25 9.89
N LYS A 37 -10.88 7.36 9.02
CA LYS A 37 -10.17 8.61 8.75
C LYS A 37 -10.84 9.46 7.68
N GLY A 38 -12.07 9.14 7.25
CA GLY A 38 -12.81 9.90 6.25
C GLY A 38 -12.16 9.84 4.87
N LEU A 39 -11.55 8.69 4.54
CA LEU A 39 -11.04 8.39 3.21
C LEU A 39 -11.92 7.33 2.55
N ARG A 40 -12.21 7.52 1.26
CA ARG A 40 -12.96 6.57 0.44
C ARG A 40 -12.04 5.76 -0.44
N LEU A 41 -12.26 4.45 -0.49
CA LEU A 41 -11.57 3.56 -1.43
C LEU A 41 -12.09 3.82 -2.85
N ILE A 42 -11.20 4.22 -3.75
CA ILE A 42 -11.50 4.44 -5.17
C ILE A 42 -11.21 3.19 -5.98
N GLN A 43 -10.08 2.54 -5.71
CA GLN A 43 -9.64 1.38 -6.47
C GLN A 43 -8.78 0.44 -5.65
N ARG A 44 -8.86 -0.85 -6.00
CA ARG A 44 -8.00 -1.92 -5.51
C ARG A 44 -7.37 -2.63 -6.71
N MET A 45 -6.06 -2.79 -6.70
CA MET A 45 -5.33 -3.44 -7.79
C MET A 45 -4.32 -4.45 -7.22
N GLN A 46 -4.18 -5.60 -7.86
CA GLN A 46 -3.09 -6.52 -7.52
C GLN A 46 -1.77 -5.84 -7.89
N PHE A 47 -0.82 -5.83 -6.95
CA PHE A 47 0.49 -5.28 -7.22
C PHE A 47 1.16 -6.10 -8.33
N THR A 48 1.64 -5.41 -9.36
CA THR A 48 2.45 -6.03 -10.40
C THR A 48 3.73 -5.22 -10.52
N LYS A 49 4.87 -5.91 -10.59
CA LYS A 49 6.15 -5.25 -10.85
C LYS A 49 6.13 -4.47 -12.17
N TRP A 50 5.32 -4.91 -13.14
CA TRP A 50 5.15 -4.22 -14.41
C TRP A 50 4.53 -2.83 -14.28
N ALA A 51 3.62 -2.64 -13.33
CA ALA A 51 3.05 -1.32 -13.01
C ALA A 51 4.06 -0.39 -12.32
N PHE A 52 5.13 -0.95 -11.73
CA PHE A 52 6.16 -0.22 -11.00
C PHE A 52 7.56 -0.71 -11.41
N PRO A 53 8.00 -0.42 -12.65
CA PRO A 53 9.20 -1.03 -13.24
C PRO A 53 10.49 -0.72 -12.46
N THR A 54 10.54 0.42 -11.77
CA THR A 54 11.67 0.83 -10.93
C THR A 54 11.61 0.26 -9.50
N TYR A 55 10.52 -0.42 -9.13
CA TYR A 55 10.38 -1.01 -7.81
C TYR A 55 11.20 -2.31 -7.71
N SER A 56 12.15 -2.30 -6.78
CA SER A 56 12.90 -3.49 -6.37
C SER A 56 12.64 -3.73 -4.89
N ASN A 57 11.92 -4.80 -4.56
CA ASN A 57 11.72 -5.18 -3.17
C ASN A 57 13.04 -5.68 -2.58
N LYS A 58 13.52 -5.02 -1.53
CA LYS A 58 14.53 -5.55 -0.63
C LYS A 58 13.85 -5.89 0.68
N ARG A 59 14.18 -7.04 1.29
CA ARG A 59 13.76 -7.27 2.68
C ARG A 59 14.52 -6.31 3.60
N GLU A 60 13.95 -6.05 4.77
CA GLU A 60 14.65 -5.36 5.86
C GLU A 60 15.99 -6.04 6.21
N SER A 61 16.76 -5.43 7.12
CA SER A 61 18.05 -5.96 7.57
C SER A 61 17.95 -7.38 8.14
N GLY A 62 18.93 -8.26 7.82
CA GLY A 62 19.01 -9.63 8.34
C GLY A 62 19.67 -10.62 7.37
N SER A 63 19.83 -11.89 7.77
CA SER A 63 20.47 -12.92 6.93
C SER A 63 19.71 -13.28 5.65
N ASN A 64 18.44 -12.86 5.55
CA ASN A 64 17.55 -13.14 4.41
C ASN A 64 17.19 -11.87 3.60
N CYS A 65 18.01 -10.80 3.65
CA CYS A 65 17.77 -9.53 2.94
C CYS A 65 17.49 -9.70 1.45
N ASP A 66 18.18 -10.65 0.81
CA ASP A 66 18.15 -10.86 -0.64
C ASP A 66 17.08 -11.89 -1.07
N PHE A 67 16.34 -12.46 -0.11
CA PHE A 67 15.31 -13.43 -0.42
C PHE A 67 14.05 -12.70 -0.93
N ILE A 68 13.80 -12.83 -2.22
CA ILE A 68 12.65 -12.25 -2.90
C ILE A 68 11.37 -12.91 -2.33
N TYR A 69 10.57 -12.15 -1.58
CA TYR A 69 9.21 -12.58 -1.21
C TYR A 69 8.40 -12.77 -2.50
N PRO A 70 7.50 -13.77 -2.61
CA PRO A 70 6.62 -13.90 -3.76
C PRO A 70 5.90 -12.57 -4.07
N ILE A 71 6.31 -11.92 -5.16
CA ILE A 71 5.87 -10.58 -5.59
C ILE A 71 4.36 -10.54 -5.93
N GLY A 72 3.69 -11.69 -6.00
CA GLY A 72 2.27 -11.81 -6.34
C GLY A 72 1.28 -11.62 -5.18
N SER A 73 1.75 -11.53 -3.94
CA SER A 73 0.88 -11.44 -2.76
C SER A 73 0.75 -10.02 -2.21
N ALA A 74 0.77 -9.00 -3.04
CA ALA A 74 0.55 -7.62 -2.59
C ALA A 74 -0.61 -6.97 -3.35
N ILE A 75 -1.30 -6.06 -2.69
CA ILE A 75 -2.42 -5.32 -3.23
C ILE A 75 -2.22 -3.83 -2.93
N THR A 76 -2.44 -3.03 -3.96
CA THR A 76 -2.48 -1.57 -3.86
C THR A 76 -3.92 -1.10 -3.68
N TYR A 77 -4.14 -0.32 -2.62
CA TYR A 77 -5.40 0.36 -2.31
C TYR A 77 -5.21 1.85 -2.59
N MET A 78 -6.14 2.45 -3.33
CA MET A 78 -6.10 3.86 -3.69
C MET A 78 -7.27 4.58 -3.02
N PHE A 79 -6.95 5.60 -2.23
CA PHE A 79 -7.92 6.35 -1.45
C PHE A 79 -7.95 7.83 -1.84
N LYS A 80 -9.14 8.43 -1.69
CA LYS A 80 -9.36 9.89 -1.77
C LYS A 80 -10.06 10.38 -0.49
N LYS A 81 -10.03 11.69 -0.26
CA LYS A 81 -10.99 12.35 0.64
C LYS A 81 -12.42 12.16 0.13
#